data_AF-A0A922MCE3-F1
#
_entry.id   AF-A0A922MCE3-F1
#
_cell.length_a   1.000
_cell.length_b   1.000
_cell.length_c   1.000
_cell.angle_alpha   90.00
_cell.angle_beta   90.00
_cell.angle_gamma   90.00
#
_symmetry.space_group_name_H-M   'P 1'
#
loop_
_entity.id
_entity.type
_entity.pdbx_description
1 polymer ?
#
loop_
_entity_poly.entity_id
_entity_poly.type
_entity_poly.pdbx_seq_one_letter_code
_entity_poly.pdbx_strand_id
1 'polypeptide(L)'
;MLKRLQMGLRAFMLLASKVWSCFCYMFKKQYRALAQYQSVKYEMYPLSPVSRHRLSLVKRKMLVLDLDETLIHSHHDAMLRPTVKPGTPPDFVLKVTIDKHPVRFFVHKRPHVDYFLDIVSQWYELVVFTASMEIYGAAVADKLDNGRGILRRRFYR
;
A
#
# COMPACT_ATOMS: atom_id res chain seq x y z
N MET A 1 11.34 -41.66 -29.50
CA MET A 1 12.37 -40.93 -28.72
C MET A 1 12.26 -39.41 -28.85
N LEU A 2 12.13 -38.86 -30.06
CA LEU A 2 12.07 -37.41 -30.31
C LEU A 2 10.95 -36.66 -29.55
N LYS A 3 9.74 -37.23 -29.48
CA LYS A 3 8.61 -36.64 -28.73
C LYS A 3 8.88 -36.52 -27.20
N ARG A 4 9.59 -37.49 -26.62
CA ARG A 4 9.95 -37.47 -25.18
C ARG A 4 10.99 -36.38 -24.89
N LEU A 5 11.96 -36.22 -25.79
CA LEU A 5 12.96 -35.14 -25.72
C LEU A 5 12.31 -33.75 -25.87
N GLN A 6 11.37 -33.62 -26.80
CA GLN A 6 10.62 -32.38 -27.03
C GLN A 6 9.75 -32.00 -25.83
N MET A 7 9.12 -32.97 -25.16
CA MET A 7 8.38 -32.72 -23.91
C MET A 7 9.33 -32.32 -22.76
N GLY A 8 10.50 -32.94 -22.65
CA GLY A 8 11.52 -32.57 -21.66
C GLY A 8 12.03 -31.14 -21.85
N LEU A 9 12.31 -30.74 -23.10
CA LEU A 9 12.75 -29.37 -23.42
C LEU A 9 11.65 -28.33 -23.14
N ARG A 10 10.39 -28.64 -23.47
CA ARG A 10 9.25 -27.77 -23.14
C ARG A 10 9.08 -27.60 -21.62
N ALA A 11 9.19 -28.70 -20.87
CA ALA A 11 9.11 -28.66 -19.41
C ALA A 11 10.26 -27.81 -18.82
N PHE A 12 11.48 -27.95 -19.34
CA PHE A 12 12.63 -27.14 -18.95
C PHE A 12 12.42 -25.64 -19.24
N MET A 13 11.96 -25.29 -20.44
CA MET A 13 11.68 -23.90 -20.82
C MET A 13 10.59 -23.27 -19.95
N LEU A 14 9.55 -24.03 -19.61
CA LEU A 14 8.50 -23.57 -18.68
C LEU A 14 9.06 -23.36 -17.26
N LEU A 15 9.90 -24.27 -16.77
CA LEU A 15 10.58 -24.13 -15.48
C LEU A 15 11.47 -22.88 -15.48
N ALA A 16 12.30 -22.70 -16.50
CA ALA A 16 13.18 -21.54 -16.66
C ALA A 16 12.37 -20.23 -16.70
N SER A 17 11.25 -20.19 -17.43
CA SER A 17 10.35 -19.04 -17.46
C SER A 17 9.75 -18.71 -16.09
N LYS A 18 9.35 -19.72 -15.31
CA LYS A 18 8.85 -19.54 -13.94
C LYS A 18 9.94 -19.03 -12.99
N VAL A 19 11.16 -19.58 -13.09
CA VAL A 19 12.32 -19.11 -12.32
C VAL A 19 12.67 -17.67 -12.66
N TRP A 20 12.72 -17.33 -13.94
CA TRP A 20 12.94 -15.95 -14.40
C TRP A 20 11.86 -14.99 -13.90
N SER A 21 10.59 -15.37 -14.00
CA SER A 21 9.48 -14.56 -13.49
C SER A 21 9.59 -14.32 -11.98
N CYS A 22 9.98 -15.35 -11.22
CA CYS A 22 10.24 -15.25 -9.79
C CYS A 22 11.39 -14.28 -9.50
N PHE A 23 12.51 -14.39 -10.22
CA PHE A 23 13.66 -13.49 -10.07
C PHE A 23 13.30 -12.03 -10.39
N CYS A 24 12.62 -11.78 -11.51
CA CYS A 24 12.14 -10.45 -11.87
C CYS A 24 11.17 -9.89 -10.82
N TYR A 25 10.28 -10.72 -10.25
CA TYR A 25 9.39 -10.32 -9.17
C TYR A 25 10.18 -9.90 -7.92
N MET A 26 11.15 -10.71 -7.49
CA MET A 26 11.99 -10.41 -6.34
C MET A 26 12.82 -9.14 -6.55
N PHE A 27 13.41 -8.97 -7.73
CA PHE A 27 14.18 -7.77 -8.07
C PHE A 27 13.31 -6.51 -8.06
N LYS A 28 12.13 -6.54 -8.70
CA LYS A 28 11.18 -5.42 -8.68
C LYS A 28 10.72 -5.08 -7.27
N LYS A 29 10.45 -6.10 -6.45
CA LYS A 29 10.08 -5.93 -5.05
C LYS A 29 11.19 -5.22 -4.26
N GLN A 30 12.43 -5.64 -4.43
CA GLN A 30 13.58 -5.03 -3.75
C GLN A 30 13.88 -3.61 -4.23
N TYR A 31 13.86 -3.37 -5.55
CA TYR A 31 14.06 -2.04 -6.10
C TYR A 31 13.04 -1.03 -5.56
N ARG A 32 11.77 -1.43 -5.46
CA ARG A 32 10.74 -0.56 -4.87
C ARG A 32 10.94 -0.28 -3.39
N ALA A 33 11.33 -1.31 -2.63
CA ALA A 33 11.68 -1.10 -1.23
C ALA A 33 12.76 -0.01 -1.12
N LEU A 34 13.82 -0.11 -1.93
CA LEU A 34 14.89 0.91 -1.97
C LEU A 34 14.39 2.29 -2.42
N ALA A 35 13.60 2.36 -3.49
CA ALA A 35 13.04 3.62 -3.99
C ALA A 35 12.14 4.31 -2.94
N GLN A 36 11.38 3.53 -2.16
CA GLN A 36 10.57 4.04 -1.05
C GLN A 36 11.42 4.65 0.09
N TYR A 37 12.67 4.23 0.27
CA TYR A 37 13.58 4.80 1.28
C TYR A 37 14.40 5.99 0.77
N GLN A 38 14.30 6.35 -0.51
CA GLN A 38 15.09 7.42 -1.12
C GLN A 38 14.49 8.84 -0.98
N SER A 39 13.33 9.01 -0.34
CA SER A 39 12.75 10.33 -0.10
C SER A 39 13.60 11.19 0.83
N VAL A 40 13.47 12.52 0.67
CA VAL A 40 13.94 13.55 1.60
C VAL A 40 13.68 13.11 3.04
N LYS A 41 14.75 12.83 3.78
CA LYS A 41 14.66 12.55 5.20
C LYS A 41 14.52 13.89 5.91
N TYR A 42 13.38 14.10 6.58
CA TYR A 42 13.29 15.20 7.53
C TYR A 42 14.10 14.81 8.76
N GLU A 43 15.13 15.58 9.08
CA GLU A 43 15.79 15.46 10.38
C GLU A 43 14.78 15.84 11.47
N MET A 44 14.46 14.86 12.32
CA MET A 44 13.56 15.08 13.44
C MET A 44 14.32 15.79 14.55
N TYR A 45 14.20 17.11 14.59
CA TYR A 45 14.76 17.89 15.69
C TYR A 45 13.85 17.79 16.92
N PRO A 46 14.43 17.56 18.11
CA PRO A 46 13.63 17.58 19.33
C PRO A 46 13.06 18.97 19.56
N LEU A 47 11.78 19.02 19.94
CA LEU A 47 11.14 20.27 20.36
C LEU A 47 11.88 20.87 21.55
N SER A 48 12.06 22.19 21.54
CA SER A 48 12.54 22.93 22.70
C SER A 48 11.59 22.74 23.89
N PRO A 49 12.07 22.86 25.15
CA PRO A 49 11.22 22.73 26.33
C PRO A 49 10.00 23.67 26.30
N VAL A 50 10.19 24.91 25.81
CA VAL A 50 9.12 25.91 25.67
C VAL A 50 8.06 25.45 24.66
N SER A 51 8.48 24.97 23.49
CA SER A 51 7.54 24.49 22.46
C SER A 51 6.78 23.25 22.93
N ARG A 52 7.44 22.33 23.63
CA ARG A 52 6.81 21.14 24.22
C ARG A 52 5.76 21.52 25.26
N HIS A 53 6.08 22.47 26.14
CA HIS A 53 5.14 22.97 27.13
C HIS A 53 3.92 23.64 26.46
N ARG A 54 4.15 24.53 25.49
CA ARG A 54 3.05 25.17 24.75
C ARG A 54 2.13 24.15 24.06
N LEU A 55 2.70 23.10 23.45
CA LEU A 55 1.91 22.04 22.83
C LEU A 55 1.13 21.20 23.85
N SER A 56 1.65 21.00 25.07
CA SER A 56 0.91 20.30 26.13
C SER A 56 -0.33 21.05 26.64
N LEU A 57 -0.38 22.38 26.45
CA LEU A 57 -1.51 23.21 26.86
C LEU A 57 -2.68 23.20 25.85
N VAL A 58 -2.46 22.67 24.65
CA VAL A 58 -3.46 22.66 23.58
C VAL A 58 -3.80 21.24 23.16
N LYS A 59 -5.04 21.04 22.71
CA LYS A 59 -5.44 19.75 22.15
C LYS A 59 -4.71 19.51 20.83
N ARG A 60 -4.31 18.25 20.63
CA ARG A 60 -3.76 17.78 19.37
C ARG A 60 -4.74 18.01 18.22
N LYS A 61 -4.26 18.54 17.10
CA LYS A 61 -5.08 18.77 15.91
C LYS A 61 -5.43 17.45 15.23
N MET A 62 -6.60 17.40 14.59
CA MET A 62 -6.99 16.26 13.75
C MET A 62 -6.53 16.48 12.31
N LEU A 63 -5.96 15.45 11.70
CA LEU A 63 -5.65 15.42 10.28
C LEU A 63 -6.57 14.38 9.63
N VAL A 64 -7.50 14.87 8.80
CA VAL A 64 -8.43 14.03 8.06
C VAL A 64 -7.78 13.63 6.73
N LEU A 65 -7.75 12.33 6.46
CA LEU A 65 -7.07 11.74 5.32
C LEU A 65 -8.06 10.93 4.48
N ASP A 66 -8.12 11.23 3.19
CA ASP A 66 -8.76 10.35 2.21
C ASP A 66 -7.84 9.19 1.82
N LEU A 67 -8.39 8.13 1.21
CA LEU A 67 -7.66 6.93 0.80
C LEU A 67 -7.34 6.91 -0.69
N ASP A 68 -8.35 6.72 -1.53
CA ASP A 68 -8.18 6.54 -2.98
C ASP A 68 -7.74 7.85 -3.64
N GLU A 69 -6.79 7.78 -4.56
CA GLU A 69 -6.11 8.93 -5.18
C GLU A 69 -5.42 9.90 -4.20
N THR A 70 -5.34 9.55 -2.90
CA THR A 70 -4.68 10.35 -1.86
C THR A 70 -3.52 9.62 -1.22
N LEU A 71 -3.77 8.49 -0.55
CA LEU A 71 -2.76 7.65 0.10
C LEU A 71 -2.44 6.39 -0.71
N ILE A 72 -3.40 5.95 -1.54
CA ILE A 72 -3.29 4.76 -2.37
C ILE A 72 -3.92 5.01 -3.73
N HIS A 73 -3.67 4.07 -4.64
CA HIS A 73 -4.39 3.93 -5.89
C HIS A 73 -4.77 2.46 -6.05
N SER A 74 -6.03 2.16 -6.38
CA SER A 74 -6.49 0.78 -6.54
C SER A 74 -7.31 0.59 -7.82
N HIS A 75 -7.32 -0.65 -8.31
CA HIS A 75 -8.23 -1.10 -9.35
C HIS A 75 -8.71 -2.51 -9.01
N HIS A 76 -9.86 -2.90 -9.56
CA HIS A 76 -10.46 -4.21 -9.34
C HIS A 76 -10.54 -5.01 -10.65
N ASP A 77 -10.72 -6.32 -10.54
CA ASP A 77 -10.73 -7.25 -11.70
C ASP A 77 -11.70 -6.84 -12.83
N ALA A 78 -12.78 -6.10 -12.53
CA ALA A 78 -13.75 -5.66 -13.54
C ALA A 78 -13.31 -4.41 -14.34
N MET A 79 -12.21 -3.75 -13.96
CA MET A 79 -11.67 -2.62 -14.71
C MET A 79 -10.82 -3.10 -15.90
N LEU A 80 -11.29 -2.81 -17.11
CA LEU A 80 -10.67 -3.22 -18.38
C LEU A 80 -9.35 -2.51 -18.70
N ARG A 81 -9.04 -1.38 -18.05
CA ARG A 81 -7.84 -0.57 -18.31
C ARG A 81 -7.11 -0.26 -17.00
N PRO A 82 -5.96 -0.90 -16.75
CA PRO A 82 -5.10 -0.49 -15.64
C PRO A 82 -4.56 0.92 -15.93
N THR A 83 -4.84 1.85 -15.02
CA THR A 83 -4.20 3.17 -14.87
C THR A 83 -2.72 3.07 -14.50
N VAL A 84 -2.30 1.88 -14.06
CA VAL A 84 -0.94 1.56 -13.65
C VAL A 84 -0.20 0.87 -14.80
N LYS A 85 1.08 1.21 -15.00
CA LYS A 85 1.93 0.61 -16.05
C LYS A 85 1.84 -0.92 -16.01
N PRO A 86 1.59 -1.59 -17.16
CA PRO A 86 1.53 -3.05 -17.23
C PRO A 86 2.77 -3.72 -16.60
N GLY A 87 2.55 -4.74 -15.78
CA GLY A 87 3.63 -5.46 -15.09
C GLY A 87 4.19 -4.78 -13.84
N THR A 88 3.54 -3.71 -13.37
CA THR A 88 3.73 -3.13 -12.04
C THR A 88 2.98 -4.01 -11.04
N PRO A 89 3.65 -4.80 -10.18
CA PRO A 89 2.95 -5.56 -9.15
C PRO A 89 2.24 -4.63 -8.16
N PRO A 90 1.09 -5.04 -7.59
CA PRO A 90 0.47 -4.35 -6.46
C PRO A 90 1.32 -4.50 -5.19
N ASP A 91 1.17 -3.57 -4.25
CA ASP A 91 1.81 -3.67 -2.93
C ASP A 91 1.05 -4.65 -2.02
N PHE A 92 -0.28 -4.69 -2.15
CA PHE A 92 -1.11 -5.72 -1.56
C PHE A 92 -2.40 -5.95 -2.37
N VAL A 93 -2.98 -7.14 -2.19
CA VAL A 93 -4.26 -7.51 -2.81
C VAL A 93 -5.29 -7.74 -1.71
N LEU A 94 -6.43 -7.06 -1.81
CA LEU A 94 -7.57 -7.27 -0.94
C LEU A 94 -8.60 -8.15 -1.64
N LYS A 95 -9.21 -9.05 -0.87
CA LYS A 95 -10.35 -9.86 -1.30
C LYS A 95 -11.53 -9.50 -0.42
N VAL A 96 -12.53 -8.85 -1.00
CA VAL A 96 -13.75 -8.45 -0.28
C VAL A 96 -14.95 -9.03 -0.99
N THR A 97 -16.01 -9.31 -0.24
CA THR A 97 -17.26 -9.83 -0.82
C THR A 97 -18.27 -8.69 -0.86
N ILE A 98 -18.69 -8.30 -2.06
CA ILE A 98 -19.69 -7.24 -2.30
C ILE A 98 -20.90 -7.93 -2.92
N ASP A 99 -22.08 -7.82 -2.31
CA ASP A 99 -23.32 -8.44 -2.79
C ASP A 99 -23.17 -9.93 -3.16
N LYS A 100 -22.49 -10.69 -2.29
CA LYS A 100 -22.17 -12.14 -2.46
C LYS A 100 -21.19 -12.45 -3.59
N HIS A 101 -20.63 -11.45 -4.26
CA HIS A 101 -19.61 -11.62 -5.29
C HIS A 101 -18.22 -11.28 -4.72
N PRO A 102 -17.25 -12.21 -4.79
CA PRO A 102 -15.89 -11.92 -4.37
C PRO A 102 -15.20 -10.99 -5.39
N VAL A 103 -14.73 -9.84 -4.92
CA VAL A 103 -14.01 -8.85 -5.73
C VAL A 103 -12.59 -8.72 -5.19
N ARG A 104 -11.61 -8.73 -6.11
CA ARG A 104 -10.20 -8.48 -5.79
C ARG A 104 -9.84 -7.05 -6.12
N PHE A 105 -9.21 -6.37 -5.18
CA PHE A 105 -8.63 -5.05 -5.36
C PHE A 105 -7.11 -5.15 -5.34
N PHE A 106 -6.47 -4.62 -6.38
CA PHE A 106 -5.02 -4.51 -6.51
C PHE A 106 -4.61 -3.12 -6.08
N VAL A 107 -4.01 -3.02 -4.89
CA VAL A 107 -3.72 -1.73 -4.25
C VAL A 107 -2.26 -1.37 -4.40
N HIS A 108 -2.01 -0.15 -4.83
CA HIS A 108 -0.71 0.47 -4.96
C HIS A 108 -0.62 1.60 -3.94
N LYS A 109 0.42 1.59 -3.13
CA LYS A 109 0.66 2.62 -2.14
C LYS A 109 1.22 3.85 -2.82
N ARG A 110 0.80 5.03 -2.39
CA ARG A 110 1.51 6.26 -2.75
C ARG A 110 2.94 6.14 -2.23
N PRO A 111 3.96 6.48 -3.05
CA PRO A 111 5.33 6.46 -2.58
C PRO A 111 5.48 7.20 -1.25
N HIS A 112 6.22 6.60 -0.32
CA HIS A 112 6.51 7.14 1.02
C HIS A 112 5.30 7.25 1.97
N VAL A 113 4.14 6.67 1.65
CA VAL A 113 2.95 6.74 2.52
C VAL A 113 3.21 6.22 3.94
N ASP A 114 4.02 5.17 4.11
CA ASP A 114 4.32 4.63 5.44
C ASP A 114 5.08 5.63 6.30
N TYR A 115 6.12 6.22 5.72
CA TYR A 115 6.95 7.23 6.36
C TYR A 115 6.12 8.48 6.66
N PHE A 116 5.30 8.93 5.70
CA PHE A 116 4.37 10.02 5.92
C PHE A 116 3.48 9.76 7.14
N LEU A 117 2.83 8.59 7.21
CA LEU A 117 1.98 8.20 8.33
C LEU A 117 2.75 8.10 9.65
N ASP A 118 3.99 7.58 9.66
CA ASP A 118 4.85 7.54 10.85
C ASP A 118 5.17 8.94 11.39
N ILE A 119 5.41 9.90 10.51
CA ILE A 119 5.75 11.27 10.91
C ILE A 119 4.50 12.03 11.35
N VAL A 120 3.45 12.05 10.55
CA VAL A 120 2.25 12.84 10.88
C VAL A 120 1.48 12.27 12.07
N SER A 121 1.57 10.96 12.34
CA SER A 121 1.01 10.32 13.54
C SER A 121 1.76 10.64 14.83
N GLN A 122 2.84 11.43 14.79
CA GLN A 122 3.44 12.05 15.98
C GLN A 122 2.86 13.44 16.25
N TRP A 123 2.34 14.12 15.22
CA TRP A 123 1.88 15.51 15.30
C TRP A 123 0.35 15.62 15.37
N TYR A 124 -0.39 14.78 14.65
CA TYR A 124 -1.85 14.85 14.50
C TYR A 124 -2.57 13.58 14.92
N GLU A 125 -3.78 13.72 15.47
CA GLU A 125 -4.71 12.61 15.56
C GLU A 125 -5.24 12.31 14.15
N LEU A 126 -4.92 11.13 13.61
CA LEU A 126 -5.26 10.80 12.24
C LEU A 126 -6.68 10.23 12.16
N VAL A 127 -7.45 10.72 11.19
CA VAL A 127 -8.82 10.27 10.91
C VAL A 127 -8.92 9.90 9.45
N VAL A 128 -9.39 8.70 9.14
CA VAL A 128 -9.71 8.32 7.75
C VAL A 128 -11.11 8.84 7.44
N PHE A 129 -11.28 9.55 6.33
CA PHE A 129 -12.59 9.89 5.80
C PHE A 129 -12.54 9.75 4.29
N THR A 130 -13.29 8.78 3.77
CA THR A 130 -13.26 8.44 2.35
C THR A 130 -14.67 8.21 1.80
N ALA A 131 -14.83 8.39 0.50
CA ALA A 131 -16.08 8.13 -0.22
C ALA A 131 -16.29 6.65 -0.56
N SER A 132 -15.35 5.78 -0.18
CA SER A 132 -15.37 4.35 -0.51
C SER A 132 -16.16 3.53 0.51
N MET A 133 -16.67 2.39 0.06
CA MET A 133 -17.42 1.43 0.89
C MET A 133 -16.61 1.01 2.13
N GLU A 134 -17.29 0.88 3.27
CA GLU A 134 -16.67 0.52 4.54
C GLU A 134 -15.84 -0.76 4.47
N ILE A 135 -16.36 -1.84 3.87
CA ILE A 135 -15.64 -3.12 3.79
C ILE A 135 -14.29 -3.02 3.07
N TYR A 136 -14.20 -2.15 2.06
CA TYR A 136 -12.96 -1.90 1.33
C TYR A 136 -12.09 -0.90 2.07
N GLY A 137 -12.64 0.25 2.47
CA GLY A 137 -11.90 1.32 3.13
C GLY A 137 -11.31 0.90 4.47
N ALA A 138 -12.04 0.10 5.26
CA ALA A 138 -11.52 -0.49 6.50
C ALA A 138 -10.36 -1.44 6.23
N ALA A 139 -10.47 -2.33 5.24
CA ALA A 139 -9.42 -3.27 4.90
C ALA A 139 -8.15 -2.56 4.38
N VAL A 140 -8.29 -1.49 3.59
CA VAL A 140 -7.15 -0.65 3.19
C VAL A 140 -6.53 0.04 4.40
N ALA A 141 -7.35 0.67 5.24
CA ALA A 141 -6.86 1.37 6.43
C ALA A 141 -6.12 0.43 7.38
N ASP A 142 -6.57 -0.82 7.55
CA ASP A 142 -5.86 -1.83 8.36
C ASP A 142 -4.50 -2.21 7.77
N LYS A 143 -4.41 -2.34 6.43
CA LYS A 143 -3.14 -2.59 5.75
C LYS A 143 -2.16 -1.43 5.86
N LEU A 144 -2.66 -0.19 5.83
CA LEU A 144 -1.84 1.00 6.03
C LEU A 144 -1.45 1.17 7.50
N ASP A 145 -2.36 0.90 8.43
CA ASP A 145 -2.11 1.02 9.87
C ASP A 145 -1.08 0.01 10.36
N ASN A 146 -1.11 -1.22 9.82
CA ASN A 146 -0.17 -2.30 10.12
C ASN A 146 -0.05 -2.59 11.64
N GLY A 147 -1.16 -2.47 12.38
CA GLY A 147 -1.23 -2.74 13.82
C GLY A 147 -0.70 -1.63 14.72
N ARG A 148 -0.34 -0.46 14.16
CA ARG A 148 0.12 0.70 14.94
C ARG A 148 -1.02 1.37 15.72
N GLY A 149 -2.26 1.21 15.29
CA GLY A 149 -3.44 1.81 15.90
C GLY A 149 -3.50 3.34 15.74
N ILE A 150 -2.90 3.89 14.69
CA ILE A 150 -2.87 5.32 14.35
C ILE A 150 -4.10 5.75 13.54
N LEU A 151 -4.75 4.82 12.83
CA LEU A 151 -5.94 5.08 12.00
C LEU A 151 -7.22 4.51 12.66
N ARG A 152 -7.48 4.75 13.94
CA ARG A 152 -8.65 4.15 14.63
C ARG A 152 -9.99 4.76 14.25
N ARG A 153 -10.03 6.08 14.02
CA ARG A 153 -11.26 6.79 13.69
C ARG A 153 -11.42 6.86 12.17
N ARG A 154 -12.51 6.30 11.67
CA ARG A 154 -12.74 6.11 10.23
C ARG A 154 -14.19 6.43 9.88
N PHE A 155 -14.40 7.09 8.75
CA PHE A 155 -15.70 7.45 8.21
C PHE A 155 -15.78 7.06 6.73
N TYR A 156 -16.93 6.51 6.34
CA TYR A 156 -17.18 5.91 5.02
C TYR A 156 -18.50 6.46 4.45
N ARG A 157 -18.71 6.26 3.15
CA ARG A 157 -19.93 6.67 2.45
C ARG A 157 -20.46 5.57 1.55
#